data_AF-A0A1Y3AVX4-F1
#
_entry.id   AF-A0A1Y3AVX4-F1
#
_cell.length_a   1.000
_cell.length_b   1.000
_cell.length_c   1.000
_cell.angle_alpha   90.00
_cell.angle_beta   90.00
_cell.angle_gamma   90.00
#
_symmetry.space_group_name_H-M   'P 1'
#
loop_
_entity.id
_entity.type
_entity.pdbx_description
1 polymer ?
#
loop_
_entity_poly.entity_id
_entity_poly.type
_entity_poly.pdbx_seq_one_letter_code
_entity_poly.pdbx_strand_id
1 'polypeptide(L)' 'MESSIAYMPFGVGGRLCVGMRFAQNELRAAVAQLLLNYRLIPDPNIDLVYFNGNIILSPKQVMIRIEKR' A
#
# COMPACT_ATOMS: atom_id res chain seq x y z
N MET A 1 29.31 -1.05 2.66
CA MET A 1 28.32 -1.32 3.71
C MET A 1 27.17 -0.34 3.48
N GLU A 2 26.35 -0.64 2.47
CA GLU A 2 25.36 0.31 1.97
C GLU A 2 24.14 0.39 2.89
N SER A 3 23.54 1.57 2.90
CA SER A 3 22.62 2.14 3.88
C SER A 3 21.33 1.35 4.11
N SER A 4 21.36 0.44 5.09
CA SER A 4 20.19 -0.30 5.61
C SER A 4 19.07 0.60 6.18
N ILE A 5 19.34 1.89 6.39
CA ILE A 5 18.39 2.87 6.96
C ILE A 5 17.62 3.70 5.91
N ALA A 6 17.88 3.53 4.60
CA ALA A 6 17.19 4.33 3.59
C ALA A 6 15.68 4.03 3.49
N TYR A 7 15.22 2.88 4.02
CA TYR A 7 13.83 2.45 3.94
C TYR A 7 13.35 1.79 5.24
N MET A 8 12.64 2.55 6.07
CA MET A 8 12.13 2.10 7.37
C MET A 8 10.65 2.49 7.58
N PRO A 9 9.71 2.01 6.75
CA PRO A 9 8.30 2.42 6.78
C PRO A 9 7.56 2.00 8.07
N PHE A 10 8.14 1.09 8.86
CA PHE A 10 7.60 0.63 10.14
C PHE A 10 8.46 1.08 11.34
N GLY A 11 9.42 1.98 11.11
CA GLY A 11 10.40 2.40 12.11
C GLY A 11 11.51 1.38 12.37
N VAL A 12 12.32 1.65 13.40
CA VAL A 12 13.48 0.86 13.82
C VAL A 12 13.67 0.97 15.34
N GLY A 13 14.32 -0.02 15.96
CA GLY A 13 14.63 -0.01 17.40
C GLY A 13 13.44 -0.38 18.30
N GLY A 14 13.51 0.02 19.58
CA GLY A 14 12.54 -0.41 20.61
C GLY A 14 11.10 0.11 20.46
N ARG A 15 10.84 1.00 19.49
CA ARG A 15 9.49 1.52 19.15
C ARG A 15 9.09 1.22 17.71
N LEU A 16 9.67 0.18 17.09
CA LEU A 16 9.22 -0.27 15.77
C LEU A 16 7.72 -0.66 15.83
N CYS A 17 7.02 -0.54 14.72
CA CYS A 17 5.62 -0.93 14.63
C CYS A 17 5.47 -2.43 14.97
N VAL A 18 4.86 -2.71 16.13
CA VAL A 18 4.56 -4.08 16.58
C VAL A 18 3.69 -4.85 15.58
N GLY A 19 2.88 -4.13 14.80
CA GLY A 19 2.03 -4.67 13.75
C GLY A 19 2.72 -4.96 12.42
N MET A 20 4.03 -4.74 12.26
CA MET A 20 4.74 -4.87 10.97
C MET A 20 4.46 -6.22 10.28
N ARG A 21 4.59 -7.33 11.01
CA ARG A 21 4.40 -8.67 10.43
C ARG A 21 2.94 -8.92 10.04
N PHE A 22 2.01 -8.47 10.87
CA PHE A 22 0.59 -8.58 10.60
C PHE A 22 0.20 -7.79 9.33
N ALA A 23 0.54 -6.50 9.28
CA ALA A 23 0.26 -5.63 8.15
C ALA A 23 0.85 -6.17 6.83
N GLN A 24 2.09 -6.67 6.88
CA GLN A 24 2.72 -7.28 5.70
C GLN A 24 1.99 -8.54 5.22
N ASN A 25 1.56 -9.41 6.14
CA ASN A 25 0.87 -10.64 5.77
C ASN A 25 -0.55 -10.35 5.27
N GLU A 26 -1.26 -9.45 5.92
CA GLU A 26 -2.59 -8.99 5.50
C GLU A 26 -2.53 -8.38 4.09
N LEU A 27 -1.62 -7.44 3.84
CA LEU A 27 -1.45 -6.82 2.52
C LEU A 27 -1.09 -7.84 1.45
N ARG A 28 -0.18 -8.78 1.73
CA ARG A 28 0.17 -9.85 0.78
C ARG A 28 -1.04 -10.72 0.46
N ALA A 29 -1.79 -11.15 1.47
CA ALA A 29 -2.98 -11.96 1.28
C ALA A 29 -4.04 -11.22 0.46
N ALA A 30 -4.33 -9.97 0.80
CA ALA A 30 -5.31 -9.14 0.10
C ALA A 30 -4.92 -8.93 -1.37
N VAL A 31 -3.67 -8.52 -1.63
CA VAL A 31 -3.17 -8.30 -2.99
C VAL A 31 -3.16 -9.60 -3.79
N ALA A 32 -2.72 -10.71 -3.20
CA ALA A 32 -2.75 -12.01 -3.88
C ALA A 32 -4.18 -12.42 -4.26
N GLN A 33 -5.14 -12.30 -3.35
CA GLN A 33 -6.54 -12.63 -3.64
C GLN A 33 -7.15 -11.73 -4.72
N LEU A 34 -6.81 -10.44 -4.73
CA LEU A 34 -7.25 -9.52 -5.77
C LEU A 34 -6.69 -9.93 -7.14
N LEU A 35 -5.40 -10.20 -7.24
CA LEU A 35 -4.74 -10.56 -8.50
C LEU A 35 -5.13 -11.94 -9.03
N LEU A 36 -5.46 -12.89 -8.14
CA LEU A 36 -5.87 -14.23 -8.54
C LEU A 36 -7.27 -14.24 -9.14
N ASN A 37 -8.20 -13.50 -8.54
CA ASN A 37 -9.63 -13.61 -8.84
C ASN A 37 -10.17 -12.48 -9.72
N TYR A 38 -9.44 -11.36 -9.85
CA TYR A 38 -9.92 -10.17 -10.53
C TYR A 38 -8.87 -9.57 -11.47
N ARG A 39 -9.37 -8.86 -12.48
CA ARG A 39 -8.62 -7.93 -13.31
C ARG A 39 -8.92 -6.51 -12.82
N LEU A 40 -7.87 -5.80 -12.41
CA LEU A 40 -7.94 -4.40 -11.98
C LEU A 40 -7.60 -3.51 -13.17
N ILE A 41 -8.55 -2.68 -13.60
CA ILE A 41 -8.42 -1.78 -14.75
C ILE A 41 -8.43 -0.35 -14.22
N PRO A 42 -7.27 0.32 -14.18
CA PRO A 42 -7.20 1.72 -13.78
C PRO A 42 -7.78 2.63 -14.87
N ASP A 43 -8.29 3.79 -14.49
CA ASP A 43 -8.59 4.85 -15.43
C ASP A 43 -7.28 5.32 -16.11
N PRO A 44 -7.21 5.44 -17.44
CA PRO A 44 -6.03 5.97 -18.13
C PRO A 44 -5.61 7.38 -17.69
N ASN A 45 -6.56 8.18 -17.19
CA ASN A 45 -6.33 9.56 -16.76
C ASN A 45 -6.23 9.69 -15.23
N ILE A 46 -5.87 8.61 -14.54
CA ILE A 46 -5.77 8.63 -13.08
C ILE A 46 -4.64 9.57 -12.64
N ASP A 47 -4.99 10.58 -11.86
CA ASP A 47 -4.03 11.51 -11.24
C ASP A 47 -3.87 11.18 -9.75
N LEU A 48 -2.63 10.91 -9.33
CA LEU A 48 -2.32 10.52 -7.96
C LEU A 48 -2.11 11.76 -7.09
N VAL A 49 -3.23 12.40 -6.74
CA VAL A 49 -3.25 13.50 -5.79
C VAL A 49 -3.45 12.99 -4.38
N TYR A 50 -2.58 13.39 -3.45
CA TYR A 50 -2.66 13.00 -2.05
C TYR A 50 -3.29 14.09 -1.19
N PHE A 51 -3.93 13.69 -0.09
CA PHE A 51 -4.37 14.64 0.92
C PHE A 51 -3.16 15.28 1.60
N ASN A 52 -3.21 16.60 1.76
CA ASN A 52 -2.22 17.33 2.54
C ASN A 52 -2.80 17.58 3.95
N GLY A 53 -2.07 17.20 5.00
CA GLY A 53 -2.48 17.36 6.40
C GLY A 53 -3.08 16.12 7.09
N ASN A 54 -3.17 14.97 6.41
CA ASN A 54 -3.56 13.71 7.05
C ASN A 54 -2.37 13.05 7.78
N ILE A 55 -2.64 12.30 8.85
CA ILE A 55 -1.62 11.56 9.62
C ILE A 55 -0.96 10.46 8.77
N ILE A 56 -1.73 9.86 7.85
CA ILE A 56 -1.27 8.85 6.90
C ILE A 56 -1.31 9.41 5.48
N LEU A 57 -0.38 8.95 4.64
CA LEU A 57 -0.40 9.25 3.22
C LEU A 57 -1.58 8.50 2.58
N SER A 58 -2.60 9.24 2.14
CA SER A 58 -3.76 8.69 1.45
C SER A 58 -4.07 9.48 0.18
N PRO A 59 -4.41 8.80 -0.94
CA PRO A 59 -4.81 9.47 -2.16
C PRO A 59 -6.22 10.05 -2.01
N LYS A 60 -6.50 11.16 -2.69
CA LYS A 60 -7.80 11.85 -2.67
C LYS A 60 -8.89 11.05 -3.36
N GLN A 61 -8.60 10.53 -4.55
CA GLN A 61 -9.53 9.75 -5.34
C GLN A 61 -8.75 8.82 -6.27
N VAL A 62 -9.07 7.53 -6.21
CA VAL A 62 -8.50 6.50 -7.09
C VAL A 62 -9.64 5.59 -7.48
N MET A 63 -10.15 5.76 -8.71
CA MET A 63 -11.21 4.91 -9.24
C MET A 63 -10.60 3.80 -10.09
N ILE A 64 -10.97 2.57 -9.81
CA ILE A 64 -10.49 1.37 -10.50
C ILE A 64 -11.70 0.52 -10.85
N ARG A 65 -11.80 0.07 -12.10
CA ARG A 65 -12.80 -0.92 -12.49
C ARG A 65 -12.28 -2.32 -12.18
N ILE A 66 -13.12 -3.12 -11.53
CA ILE A 66 -12.79 -4.50 -11.16
C ILE A 66 -13.65 -5.43 -12.02
N GLU A 67 -13.01 -6.32 -12.76
CA GLU A 67 -13.65 -7.37 -13.54
C GLU A 67 -13.28 -8.73 -12.96
N LYS A 68 -14.23 -9.66 -12.87
CA LYS A 68 -13.91 -11.04 -12.47
C LYS A 68 -13.05 -11.68 -13.56
N ARG A 69 -12.02 -12.41 -13.14
CA ARG A 69 -11.13 -13.13 -14.07
C ARG A 69 -11.81 -14.34 -14.69
#